data_AF-A0A099NS25-F1
#
_entry.id   AF-A0A099NS25-F1
#
_cell.length_a   1.000
_cell.length_b   1.000
_cell.length_c   1.000
_cell.angle_alpha   90.00
_cell.angle_beta   90.00
_cell.angle_gamma   90.00
#
_symmetry.space_group_name_H-M   'P 1'
#
loop_
_entity.id
_entity.type
_entity.pdbx_description
1 polymer ?
#
loop_
_entity_poly.entity_id
_entity_poly.type
_entity_poly.pdbx_seq_one_letter_code
_entity_poly.pdbx_strand_id
1 'polypeptide(L)'
;MIPFEKRAEIFHAFIEYDKRDNDINSWFPTKIEGVISRDNILFDAYKYYGKTRGKDFKRPFAVQFINHFGEAEAGIDGGGLTKELLTSVVSCAMTPSESNRQANKGLEFFRIGTDYHLYFNPEFYFKLYYEREQHSKVPYACSNEEYLHMCHFLGMVIGKCLYSNILLDVSFTSFFLITCAKMGGQYFRNLVGDKVDFIGYSVSLDELKNIDEALYQSVNYILKQTEESKFKSMGIQFSVDDEFYDINGKKYHVSIPLLRNKDGSVVEVTNGNKMQFARMLASFKLSKQNKLEMKSFVDGLFQVIRPHWLLLFNPIELQTLISGDDEIDIEDLRRNVVYGGGYTEEDQTIKD
;
A
#
# COMPACT_ATOMS: atom_id res chain seq x y z
N MET A 1 -19.09 10.72 19.38
CA MET A 1 -18.47 9.78 18.41
C MET A 1 -18.04 8.55 19.21
N ILE A 2 -18.22 7.33 18.70
CA ILE A 2 -17.72 6.12 19.39
C ILE A 2 -16.18 6.21 19.45
N PRO A 3 -15.48 5.89 20.55
CA PRO A 3 -14.01 5.89 20.59
C PRO A 3 -13.37 4.85 19.66
N PHE A 4 -12.10 5.04 19.29
CA PHE A 4 -11.35 4.12 18.43
C PHE A 4 -11.31 2.70 19.02
N GLU A 5 -11.00 2.58 20.30
CA GLU A 5 -10.83 1.31 21.02
C GLU A 5 -12.12 0.50 20.97
N LYS A 6 -13.27 1.16 21.14
CA LYS A 6 -14.58 0.51 21.04
C LYS A 6 -14.90 0.04 19.62
N ARG A 7 -14.48 0.77 18.60
CA ARG A 7 -14.63 0.31 17.20
C ARG A 7 -13.67 -0.82 16.86
N ALA A 8 -12.46 -0.80 17.41
CA ALA A 8 -11.50 -1.91 17.31
C ALA A 8 -12.03 -3.19 17.99
N GLU A 9 -12.61 -3.08 19.19
CA GLU A 9 -13.30 -4.20 19.86
C GLU A 9 -14.42 -4.78 18.97
N ILE A 10 -15.26 -3.93 18.37
CA ILE A 10 -16.32 -4.37 17.44
C ILE A 10 -15.74 -5.05 16.20
N PHE A 11 -14.67 -4.50 15.63
CA PHE A 11 -13.98 -5.09 14.48
C PHE A 11 -13.45 -6.50 14.78
N HIS A 12 -12.78 -6.67 15.93
CA HIS A 12 -12.31 -7.99 16.36
C HIS A 12 -13.46 -8.94 16.67
N ALA A 13 -14.57 -8.45 17.24
CA ALA A 13 -15.77 -9.27 17.44
C ALA A 13 -16.36 -9.77 16.12
N PHE A 14 -16.36 -8.96 15.05
CA PHE A 14 -16.77 -9.39 13.71
C PHE A 14 -15.86 -10.48 13.15
N ILE A 15 -14.53 -10.34 13.34
CA ILE A 15 -13.57 -11.37 12.94
C ILE A 15 -13.82 -12.68 13.70
N GLU A 16 -13.98 -12.64 15.02
CA GLU A 16 -14.21 -13.85 15.82
C GLU A 16 -15.57 -14.51 15.53
N TYR A 17 -16.57 -13.73 15.15
CA TYR A 17 -17.81 -14.28 14.61
C TYR A 17 -17.58 -14.99 13.26
N ASP A 18 -16.88 -14.35 12.33
CA ASP A 18 -16.59 -14.92 11.01
C ASP A 18 -15.68 -16.16 11.08
N LYS A 19 -14.73 -16.22 12.04
CA LYS A 19 -13.91 -17.41 12.31
C LYS A 19 -14.75 -18.61 12.74
N ARG A 20 -15.75 -18.38 13.60
CA ARG A 20 -16.69 -19.41 14.07
C ARG A 20 -17.61 -19.88 12.94
N ASP A 21 -18.17 -18.94 12.17
CA ASP A 21 -19.07 -19.23 11.06
C ASP A 21 -18.39 -20.05 9.93
N ASN A 22 -17.09 -19.84 9.73
CA ASN A 22 -16.30 -20.57 8.73
C ASN A 22 -15.53 -21.78 9.27
N ASP A 23 -15.77 -22.19 10.52
CA ASP A 23 -15.08 -23.30 11.21
C ASP A 23 -13.53 -23.20 11.14
N ILE A 24 -13.00 -21.97 11.21
CA ILE A 24 -11.55 -21.71 11.11
C ILE A 24 -10.81 -22.19 12.36
N ASN A 25 -11.47 -22.12 13.52
CA ASN A 25 -10.93 -22.53 14.82
C ASN A 25 -11.38 -23.95 15.22
N SER A 26 -11.67 -24.82 14.24
CA SER A 26 -11.99 -26.23 14.49
C SER A 26 -10.89 -26.93 15.29
N TRP A 27 -11.23 -28.00 16.01
CA TRP A 27 -10.22 -28.82 16.73
C TRP A 27 -9.17 -29.40 15.77
N PHE A 28 -9.56 -29.67 14.52
CA PHE A 28 -8.69 -30.13 13.45
C PHE A 28 -8.86 -29.23 12.22
N PRO A 29 -8.29 -28.01 12.24
CA PRO A 29 -8.52 -27.06 11.16
C PRO A 29 -7.79 -27.53 9.90
N THR A 30 -8.45 -27.45 8.74
CA THR A 30 -7.75 -27.65 7.46
C THR A 30 -6.76 -26.53 7.27
N LYS A 31 -5.47 -26.87 7.17
CA LYS A 31 -4.39 -25.91 6.95
C LYS A 31 -4.08 -25.80 5.46
N ILE A 32 -3.56 -24.65 5.05
CA ILE A 32 -2.96 -24.47 3.72
C ILE A 32 -1.46 -24.60 3.88
N GLU A 33 -0.89 -25.61 3.25
CA GLU A 33 0.54 -25.91 3.34
C GLU A 33 1.34 -25.13 2.29
N GLY A 34 2.52 -24.66 2.69
CA GLY A 34 3.45 -24.01 1.77
C GLY A 34 4.90 -24.14 2.22
N VAL A 35 5.78 -24.37 1.25
CA VAL A 35 7.23 -24.51 1.45
C VAL A 35 7.92 -23.26 0.92
N ILE A 36 8.60 -22.50 1.79
CA ILE A 36 9.06 -21.14 1.47
C ILE A 36 10.57 -21.08 1.61
N SER A 37 11.28 -20.79 0.51
CA SER A 37 12.71 -20.49 0.58
C SER A 37 12.93 -19.10 1.17
N ARG A 38 13.91 -18.99 2.09
CA ARG A 38 14.39 -17.70 2.63
C ARG A 38 14.91 -16.77 1.53
N ASP A 39 15.39 -17.34 0.41
CA ASP A 39 15.94 -16.58 -0.72
C ASP A 39 14.86 -16.17 -1.74
N ASN A 40 13.61 -16.66 -1.62
CA ASN A 40 12.55 -16.46 -2.61
C ASN A 40 11.16 -16.23 -1.98
N ILE A 41 11.13 -15.55 -0.83
CA ILE A 41 9.96 -15.43 0.05
C ILE A 41 8.69 -14.98 -0.71
N LEU A 42 8.77 -13.86 -1.46
CA LEU A 42 7.61 -13.30 -2.15
C LEU A 42 7.02 -14.26 -3.19
N PHE A 43 7.87 -14.81 -4.06
CA PHE A 43 7.41 -15.65 -5.16
C PHE A 43 6.97 -17.03 -4.68
N ASP A 44 7.63 -17.62 -3.69
CA ASP A 44 7.18 -18.88 -3.09
C ASP A 44 5.86 -18.69 -2.35
N ALA A 45 5.72 -17.63 -1.56
CA ALA A 45 4.46 -17.33 -0.88
C ALA A 45 3.32 -17.11 -1.89
N TYR A 46 3.58 -16.37 -2.98
CA TYR A 46 2.60 -16.19 -4.04
C TYR A 46 2.27 -17.51 -4.77
N LYS A 47 3.26 -18.37 -5.00
CA LYS A 47 3.06 -19.69 -5.61
C LYS A 47 2.13 -20.58 -4.78
N TYR A 48 2.35 -20.68 -3.47
CA TYR A 48 1.59 -21.56 -2.59
C TYR A 48 0.24 -20.96 -2.17
N TYR A 49 0.19 -19.67 -1.88
CA TYR A 49 -0.99 -19.03 -1.28
C TYR A 49 -1.73 -18.08 -2.23
N GLY A 50 -1.05 -17.56 -3.26
CA GLY A 50 -1.56 -16.51 -4.14
C GLY A 50 -2.68 -16.93 -5.09
N LYS A 51 -3.02 -18.22 -5.19
CA LYS A 51 -4.20 -18.73 -5.92
C LYS A 51 -5.38 -19.07 -5.03
N THR A 52 -5.18 -19.15 -3.72
CA THR A 52 -6.26 -19.38 -2.75
C THR A 52 -7.15 -18.15 -2.71
N ARG A 53 -8.47 -18.32 -2.64
CA ARG A 53 -9.45 -17.22 -2.72
C ARG A 53 -10.44 -17.27 -1.57
N GLY A 54 -11.03 -16.12 -1.25
CA GLY A 54 -12.14 -15.98 -0.31
C GLY A 54 -11.87 -16.63 1.06
N LYS A 55 -12.84 -17.41 1.55
CA LYS A 55 -12.82 -18.02 2.88
C LYS A 55 -11.63 -18.95 3.12
N ASP A 56 -11.10 -19.58 2.08
CA ASP A 56 -10.00 -20.53 2.25
C ASP A 56 -8.71 -19.82 2.63
N PHE A 57 -8.46 -18.61 2.13
CA PHE A 57 -7.27 -17.83 2.51
C PHE A 57 -7.26 -17.44 4.00
N LYS A 58 -8.43 -17.42 4.65
CA LYS A 58 -8.56 -17.15 6.09
C LYS A 58 -8.13 -18.32 6.96
N ARG A 59 -8.07 -19.54 6.42
CA ARG A 59 -7.64 -20.74 7.15
C ARG A 59 -6.21 -20.62 7.67
N PRO A 60 -5.83 -21.36 8.72
CA PRO A 60 -4.45 -21.36 9.20
C PRO A 60 -3.49 -21.79 8.10
N PHE A 61 -2.32 -21.13 8.03
CA PHE A 61 -1.24 -21.59 7.17
C PHE A 61 -0.42 -22.62 7.92
N ALA A 62 0.24 -23.51 7.17
CA ALA A 62 1.24 -24.44 7.65
C ALA A 62 2.51 -24.21 6.83
N VAL A 63 3.45 -23.48 7.41
CA VAL A 63 4.63 -23.00 6.71
C VAL A 63 5.84 -23.86 7.05
N GLN A 64 6.56 -24.32 6.02
CA GLN A 64 7.88 -24.93 6.14
C GLN A 64 8.91 -24.01 5.50
N PHE A 65 9.80 -23.41 6.29
CA PHE A 65 10.90 -22.62 5.73
C PHE A 65 12.05 -23.53 5.28
N ILE A 66 12.68 -23.13 4.18
CA ILE A 66 13.89 -23.74 3.62
C ILE A 66 15.01 -22.70 3.69
N ASN A 67 16.13 -23.07 4.33
CA ASN A 67 17.29 -22.19 4.48
C ASN A 67 18.07 -22.05 3.15
N HIS A 68 19.11 -21.21 3.14
CA HIS A 68 19.93 -20.96 1.95
C HIS A 68 20.75 -22.19 1.47
N PHE A 69 20.83 -23.26 2.28
CA PHE A 69 21.44 -24.53 1.90
C PHE A 69 20.43 -25.52 1.29
N GLY A 70 19.14 -25.15 1.21
CA GLY A 70 18.08 -26.02 0.71
C GLY A 70 17.53 -27.00 1.75
N GLU A 71 17.83 -26.81 3.03
CA GLU A 71 17.41 -27.69 4.12
C GLU A 71 16.15 -27.15 4.81
N ALA A 72 15.28 -28.05 5.24
CA ALA A 72 14.09 -27.70 6.01
C ALA A 72 14.47 -27.20 7.41
N GLU A 73 14.04 -25.98 7.73
CA GLU A 73 14.21 -25.41 9.07
C GLU A 73 13.29 -26.14 10.06
N ALA A 74 13.84 -26.57 11.20
CA ALA A 74 13.04 -27.19 12.25
C ALA A 74 12.12 -26.14 12.89
N GLY A 75 10.80 -26.34 12.82
CA GLY A 75 9.83 -25.46 13.45
C GLY A 75 8.48 -26.15 13.65
N ILE A 76 7.89 -25.98 14.83
CA ILE A 76 6.53 -26.42 15.14
C ILE A 76 5.61 -25.21 14.97
N ASP A 77 4.67 -25.28 14.04
CA ASP A 77 3.77 -24.18 13.75
C ASP A 77 2.64 -24.06 14.80
N GLY A 78 2.92 -23.27 15.83
CA GLY A 78 1.94 -22.76 16.80
C GLY A 78 1.45 -21.34 16.48
N GLY A 79 1.59 -20.86 15.24
CA GLY A 79 1.24 -19.50 14.80
C GLY A 79 2.42 -18.56 14.60
N GLY A 80 3.59 -18.86 15.18
CA GLY A 80 4.82 -18.08 15.02
C GLY A 80 5.32 -18.04 13.58
N LEU A 81 5.37 -19.19 12.91
CA LEU A 81 5.83 -19.30 11.52
C LEU A 81 4.88 -18.62 10.53
N THR A 82 3.57 -18.68 10.80
CA THR A 82 2.57 -17.94 10.00
C THR A 82 2.77 -16.43 10.15
N LYS A 83 2.95 -15.93 11.38
CA LYS A 83 3.25 -14.51 11.61
C LYS A 83 4.50 -14.09 10.86
N GLU A 84 5.59 -14.84 11.04
CA GLU A 84 6.87 -14.61 10.39
C GLU A 84 6.72 -14.54 8.86
N LEU A 85 6.06 -15.54 8.24
CA LEU A 85 5.80 -15.54 6.80
C LEU A 85 5.10 -14.26 6.34
N LEU A 86 4.00 -13.89 6.99
CA LEU A 86 3.22 -12.73 6.57
C LEU A 86 4.02 -11.44 6.71
N THR A 87 4.73 -11.25 7.83
CA THR A 87 5.61 -10.08 8.03
C THR A 87 6.76 -10.06 7.03
N SER A 88 7.37 -11.22 6.71
CA SER A 88 8.45 -11.29 5.73
C SER A 88 7.99 -11.01 4.31
N VAL A 89 6.79 -11.46 3.91
CA VAL A 89 6.21 -11.13 2.59
C VAL A 89 5.95 -9.62 2.49
N VAL A 90 5.40 -9.01 3.54
CA VAL A 90 5.17 -7.56 3.58
C VAL A 90 6.49 -6.80 3.48
N SER A 91 7.47 -7.13 4.33
CA SER A 91 8.80 -6.52 4.30
C SER A 91 9.51 -6.71 2.95
N CYS A 92 9.39 -7.88 2.33
CA CYS A 92 10.05 -8.18 1.05
C CYS A 92 9.40 -7.43 -0.12
N ALA A 93 8.07 -7.29 -0.14
CA ALA A 93 7.36 -6.72 -1.28
C ALA A 93 7.07 -5.22 -1.17
N MET A 94 6.90 -4.71 0.06
CA MET A 94 6.41 -3.35 0.30
C MET A 94 7.51 -2.37 0.70
N THR A 95 8.63 -2.84 1.27
CA THR A 95 9.73 -1.98 1.68
C THR A 95 10.72 -1.78 0.53
N PRO A 96 10.84 -0.58 -0.06
CA PRO A 96 11.78 -0.35 -1.16
C PRO A 96 13.22 -0.42 -0.67
N SER A 97 14.04 -1.29 -1.26
CA SER A 97 15.48 -1.39 -1.03
C SER A 97 16.14 -2.13 -2.19
N GLU A 98 17.43 -1.91 -2.42
CA GLU A 98 18.19 -2.65 -3.44
C GLU A 98 18.19 -4.16 -3.19
N SER A 99 18.23 -4.57 -1.91
CA SER A 99 18.17 -5.99 -1.53
C SER A 99 16.83 -6.62 -1.92
N ASN A 100 15.71 -5.96 -1.58
CA ASN A 100 14.38 -6.44 -1.97
C ASN A 100 14.19 -6.39 -3.48
N ARG A 101 14.68 -5.35 -4.15
CA ARG A 101 14.65 -5.23 -5.60
C ARG A 101 15.37 -6.40 -6.25
N GLN A 102 16.56 -6.77 -5.76
CA GLN A 102 17.31 -7.93 -6.27
C GLN A 102 16.58 -9.25 -6.00
N ALA A 103 16.09 -9.46 -4.77
CA ALA A 103 15.33 -10.66 -4.39
C ALA A 103 14.04 -10.81 -5.22
N ASN A 104 13.40 -9.68 -5.55
CA ASN A 104 12.17 -9.62 -6.33
C ASN A 104 12.41 -9.54 -7.84
N LYS A 105 13.60 -9.91 -8.32
CA LYS A 105 13.95 -9.93 -9.75
C LYS A 105 13.70 -8.57 -10.43
N GLY A 106 14.01 -7.48 -9.74
CA GLY A 106 13.83 -6.10 -10.21
C GLY A 106 12.41 -5.54 -10.03
N LEU A 107 11.47 -6.28 -9.45
CA LEU A 107 10.13 -5.75 -9.16
C LEU A 107 10.14 -4.86 -7.91
N GLU A 108 9.54 -3.69 -8.06
CA GLU A 108 9.31 -2.73 -6.98
C GLU A 108 7.83 -2.32 -6.99
N PHE A 109 7.06 -2.82 -6.03
CA PHE A 109 5.61 -2.58 -5.96
C PHE A 109 5.28 -1.23 -5.34
N PHE A 110 6.10 -0.75 -4.41
CA PHE A 110 5.86 0.47 -3.64
C PHE A 110 7.03 1.43 -3.77
N ARG A 111 6.75 2.71 -3.51
CA ARG A 111 7.73 3.77 -3.33
C ARG A 111 7.51 4.45 -1.99
N ILE A 112 8.56 5.07 -1.50
CA ILE A 112 8.55 5.91 -0.31
C ILE A 112 8.18 7.35 -0.72
N GLY A 113 7.19 7.92 -0.04
CA GLY A 113 6.81 9.33 -0.11
C GLY A 113 7.61 10.22 0.85
N THR A 114 7.12 11.44 1.10
CA THR A 114 7.88 12.48 1.82
C THR A 114 8.01 12.25 3.34
N ASP A 115 7.32 11.27 3.92
CA ASP A 115 7.38 10.91 5.34
C ASP A 115 7.69 9.43 5.59
N TYR A 116 8.49 8.77 4.74
CA TYR A 116 8.74 7.32 4.77
C TYR A 116 7.49 6.43 4.55
N HIS A 117 6.35 7.05 4.29
CA HIS A 117 5.10 6.37 4.02
C HIS A 117 5.02 5.84 2.59
N LEU A 118 4.42 4.66 2.44
CA LEU A 118 4.36 3.91 1.21
C LEU A 118 3.16 4.29 0.33
N TYR A 119 3.38 4.23 -0.98
CA TYR A 119 2.33 4.23 -2.00
C TYR A 119 2.78 3.36 -3.19
N PHE A 120 1.86 2.96 -4.05
CA PHE A 120 2.21 2.15 -5.23
C PHE A 120 3.22 2.86 -6.14
N ASN A 121 4.20 2.11 -6.62
CA ASN A 121 5.15 2.58 -7.62
C ASN A 121 4.45 2.79 -8.97
N PRO A 122 4.42 4.03 -9.53
CA PRO A 122 3.72 4.31 -10.77
C PRO A 122 4.43 3.78 -12.03
N GLU A 123 5.61 3.18 -11.90
CA GLU A 123 6.36 2.63 -13.03
C GLU A 123 5.58 1.57 -13.81
N PHE A 124 4.73 0.79 -13.16
CA PHE A 124 3.89 -0.18 -13.86
C PHE A 124 2.90 0.52 -14.82
N TYR A 125 2.30 1.64 -14.41
CA TYR A 125 1.48 2.46 -15.29
C TYR A 125 2.30 3.07 -16.43
N PHE A 126 3.49 3.61 -16.15
CA PHE A 126 4.36 4.20 -17.18
C PHE A 126 4.79 3.17 -18.22
N LYS A 127 5.17 1.96 -17.77
CA LYS A 127 5.42 0.81 -18.63
C LYS A 127 4.20 0.50 -19.51
N LEU A 128 3.02 0.34 -18.92
CA LEU A 128 1.80 0.04 -19.68
C LEU A 128 1.46 1.11 -20.71
N TYR A 129 1.66 2.39 -20.36
CA TYR A 129 1.46 3.50 -21.27
C TYR A 129 2.46 3.46 -22.43
N TYR A 130 3.76 3.30 -22.11
CA TYR A 130 4.82 3.20 -23.12
C TYR A 130 4.58 2.05 -24.09
N GLU A 131 4.22 0.85 -23.59
CA GLU A 131 3.97 -0.32 -24.44
C GLU A 131 2.81 -0.08 -25.43
N ARG A 132 1.80 0.69 -25.03
CA ARG A 132 0.66 1.03 -25.90
C ARG A 132 1.04 2.04 -26.97
N GLU A 133 1.74 3.11 -26.59
CA GLU A 133 2.11 4.19 -27.52
C GLU A 133 3.19 3.75 -28.52
N GLN A 134 4.16 2.95 -28.07
CA GLN A 134 5.30 2.53 -28.89
C GLN A 134 5.09 1.18 -29.59
N HIS A 135 3.97 0.51 -29.33
CA HIS A 135 3.68 -0.85 -29.83
C HIS A 135 4.82 -1.86 -29.60
N SER A 136 5.58 -1.68 -28.51
CA SER A 136 6.77 -2.46 -28.18
C SER A 136 6.75 -2.88 -26.72
N LYS A 137 7.19 -4.11 -26.44
CA LYS A 137 7.21 -4.66 -25.08
C LYS A 137 8.44 -4.19 -24.31
N VAL A 138 8.24 -3.90 -23.03
CA VAL A 138 9.35 -3.61 -22.11
C VAL A 138 9.69 -4.89 -21.34
N PRO A 139 10.96 -5.29 -21.27
CA PRO A 139 11.39 -6.39 -20.43
C PRO A 139 10.99 -6.18 -18.95
N TYR A 140 10.28 -7.13 -18.37
CA TYR A 140 9.80 -7.05 -17.00
C TYR A 140 9.83 -8.44 -16.35
N ALA A 141 9.91 -8.49 -15.02
CA ALA A 141 10.13 -9.76 -14.31
C ALA A 141 8.94 -10.74 -14.41
N CYS A 142 7.75 -10.19 -14.66
CA CYS A 142 6.51 -10.95 -14.77
C CYS A 142 5.60 -10.35 -15.84
N SER A 143 4.55 -11.09 -16.20
CA SER A 143 3.51 -10.57 -17.09
C SER A 143 2.68 -9.46 -16.42
N ASN A 144 2.00 -8.62 -17.21
CA ASN A 144 1.13 -7.57 -16.66
C ASN A 144 0.01 -8.13 -15.77
N GLU A 145 -0.52 -9.30 -16.14
CA GLU A 145 -1.55 -9.99 -15.37
C GLU A 145 -1.00 -10.54 -14.06
N GLU A 146 0.18 -11.16 -14.11
CA GLU A 146 0.85 -11.68 -12.92
C GLU A 146 1.21 -10.57 -11.93
N TYR A 147 1.69 -9.41 -12.40
CA TYR A 147 1.93 -8.25 -11.55
C TYR A 147 0.68 -7.83 -10.78
N LEU A 148 -0.47 -7.71 -11.47
CA LEU A 148 -1.74 -7.34 -10.84
C LEU A 148 -2.26 -8.44 -9.90
N HIS A 149 -2.03 -9.72 -10.21
CA HIS A 149 -2.34 -10.82 -9.30
C HIS A 149 -1.45 -10.81 -8.05
N MET A 150 -0.19 -10.39 -8.17
CA MET A 150 0.67 -10.16 -7.01
C MET A 150 0.17 -8.97 -6.18
N CYS A 151 -0.21 -7.84 -6.78
CA CYS A 151 -0.84 -6.73 -6.06
C CYS A 151 -2.08 -7.20 -5.29
N HIS A 152 -2.92 -8.02 -5.92
CA HIS A 152 -4.07 -8.64 -5.27
C HIS A 152 -3.68 -9.55 -4.11
N PHE A 153 -2.67 -10.41 -4.29
CA PHE A 153 -2.15 -11.24 -3.21
C PHE A 153 -1.60 -10.42 -2.05
N LEU A 154 -0.88 -9.32 -2.30
CA LEU A 154 -0.40 -8.42 -1.25
C LEU A 154 -1.56 -7.79 -0.46
N GLY A 155 -2.66 -7.42 -1.14
CA GLY A 155 -3.88 -6.99 -0.47
C GLY A 155 -4.48 -8.07 0.43
N MET A 156 -4.52 -9.31 -0.04
CA MET A 156 -4.96 -10.45 0.77
C MET A 156 -4.04 -10.69 1.98
N VAL A 157 -2.73 -10.52 1.84
CA VAL A 157 -1.76 -10.64 2.94
C VAL A 157 -2.04 -9.60 4.01
N ILE A 158 -2.22 -8.32 3.65
CA ILE A 158 -2.62 -7.26 4.61
C ILE A 158 -3.95 -7.63 5.29
N GLY A 159 -4.94 -8.08 4.51
CA GLY A 159 -6.21 -8.52 5.06
C GLY A 159 -6.09 -9.69 6.03
N LYS A 160 -5.18 -10.62 5.76
CA LYS A 160 -4.93 -11.77 6.65
C LYS A 160 -4.21 -11.34 7.93
N CYS A 161 -3.29 -10.39 7.86
CA CYS A 161 -2.66 -9.81 9.05
C CYS A 161 -3.71 -9.17 9.96
N LEU A 162 -4.60 -8.33 9.40
CA LEU A 162 -5.74 -7.76 10.12
C LEU A 162 -6.66 -8.84 10.71
N TYR A 163 -6.99 -9.87 9.94
CA TYR A 163 -7.85 -10.99 10.38
C TYR A 163 -7.23 -11.83 11.51
N SER A 164 -5.90 -11.88 11.54
CA SER A 164 -5.12 -12.68 12.50
C SER A 164 -4.58 -11.85 13.65
N ASN A 165 -4.91 -10.55 13.70
CA ASN A 165 -4.39 -9.59 14.67
C ASN A 165 -2.85 -9.53 14.69
N ILE A 166 -2.24 -9.49 13.50
CA ILE A 166 -0.80 -9.33 13.30
C ILE A 166 -0.54 -7.89 12.88
N LEU A 167 0.22 -7.16 13.69
CA LEU A 167 0.71 -5.82 13.36
C LEU A 167 1.86 -5.89 12.35
N LEU A 168 1.93 -4.89 11.49
CA LEU A 168 2.90 -4.78 10.40
C LEU A 168 3.76 -3.53 10.53
N ASP A 169 5.06 -3.68 10.30
CA ASP A 169 6.00 -2.56 10.26
C ASP A 169 6.01 -1.89 8.87
N VAL A 170 4.87 -1.30 8.51
CA VAL A 170 4.69 -0.50 7.29
C VAL A 170 3.74 0.66 7.55
N SER A 171 4.02 1.82 6.97
CA SER A 171 3.10 2.96 7.04
C SER A 171 2.73 3.41 5.64
N PHE A 172 1.45 3.66 5.39
CA PHE A 172 0.93 4.08 4.08
C PHE A 172 0.61 5.56 4.06
N THR A 173 0.80 6.19 2.91
CA THR A 173 0.44 7.60 2.72
C THR A 173 -1.06 7.82 2.96
N SER A 174 -1.44 9.00 3.44
CA SER A 174 -2.85 9.35 3.67
C SER A 174 -3.71 9.17 2.42
N PHE A 175 -3.25 9.59 1.23
CA PHE A 175 -3.99 9.38 -0.01
C PHE A 175 -4.17 7.91 -0.39
N PHE A 176 -3.22 7.02 -0.04
CA PHE A 176 -3.36 5.58 -0.23
C PHE A 176 -4.52 5.04 0.62
N LEU A 177 -4.54 5.38 1.91
CA LEU A 177 -5.56 4.95 2.87
C LEU A 177 -6.94 5.56 2.56
N ILE A 178 -6.98 6.84 2.17
CA ILE A 178 -8.20 7.52 1.67
C ILE A 178 -8.74 6.78 0.44
N THR A 179 -7.86 6.31 -0.45
CA THR A 179 -8.27 5.57 -1.64
C THR A 179 -8.84 4.19 -1.25
N CYS A 180 -8.21 3.48 -0.32
CA CYS A 180 -8.75 2.23 0.24
C CYS A 180 -10.16 2.45 0.84
N ALA A 181 -10.33 3.47 1.68
CA ALA A 181 -11.61 3.80 2.31
C ALA A 181 -12.69 4.18 1.28
N LYS A 182 -12.32 5.00 0.27
CA LYS A 182 -13.19 5.37 -0.85
C LYS A 182 -13.67 4.14 -1.62
N MET A 183 -12.76 3.22 -1.95
CA MET A 183 -13.09 2.00 -2.68
C MET A 183 -13.95 1.07 -1.82
N GLY A 184 -13.66 0.93 -0.51
CA GLY A 184 -14.50 0.20 0.44
C GLY A 184 -15.93 0.72 0.52
N GLY A 185 -16.09 2.05 0.56
CA GLY A 185 -17.40 2.70 0.51
C GLY A 185 -18.16 2.41 -0.79
N GLN A 186 -17.46 2.40 -1.94
CA GLN A 186 -18.06 2.01 -3.23
C GLN A 186 -18.49 0.55 -3.26
N TYR A 187 -17.65 -0.36 -2.76
CA TYR A 187 -17.99 -1.77 -2.63
C TYR A 187 -19.24 -1.98 -1.80
N PHE A 188 -19.31 -1.34 -0.63
CA PHE A 188 -20.47 -1.47 0.23
C PHE A 188 -21.72 -0.82 -0.37
N ARG A 189 -21.61 0.35 -0.99
CA ARG A 189 -22.72 0.97 -1.75
C ARG A 189 -23.26 0.03 -2.83
N ASN A 190 -22.40 -0.64 -3.60
CA ASN A 190 -22.83 -1.60 -4.61
C ASN A 190 -23.59 -2.80 -4.01
N LEU A 191 -23.33 -3.14 -2.74
CA LEU A 191 -24.02 -4.21 -2.02
C LEU A 191 -25.38 -3.79 -1.44
N VAL A 192 -25.49 -2.57 -0.89
CA VAL A 192 -26.71 -2.10 -0.17
C VAL A 192 -27.59 -1.14 -0.99
N GLY A 193 -27.12 -0.70 -2.15
CA GLY A 193 -27.75 0.30 -3.00
C GLY A 193 -27.55 1.74 -2.53
N ASP A 194 -28.05 2.71 -3.28
CA ASP A 194 -27.92 4.16 -3.02
C ASP A 194 -28.71 4.67 -1.81
N LYS A 195 -29.20 3.79 -0.94
CA LYS A 195 -30.01 4.16 0.24
C LYS A 195 -29.17 4.65 1.43
N VAL A 196 -27.84 4.65 1.31
CA VAL A 196 -26.93 5.04 2.37
C VAL A 196 -26.00 6.14 1.87
N ASP A 197 -26.08 7.31 2.51
CA ASP A 197 -25.13 8.40 2.31
C ASP A 197 -23.81 8.04 2.99
N PHE A 198 -22.76 7.86 2.19
CA PHE A 198 -21.41 7.59 2.69
C PHE A 198 -20.58 8.85 2.73
N ILE A 199 -19.69 8.93 3.73
CA ILE A 199 -18.66 9.97 3.81
C ILE A 199 -17.87 9.95 2.51
N GLY A 200 -17.96 11.06 1.76
CA GLY A 200 -17.25 11.22 0.51
C GLY A 200 -15.77 11.45 0.76
N TYR A 201 -14.98 10.37 0.76
CA TYR A 201 -13.53 10.48 0.75
C TYR A 201 -13.07 11.06 -0.60
N SER A 202 -12.48 12.25 -0.55
CA SER A 202 -11.82 12.89 -1.68
C SER A 202 -10.36 13.17 -1.34
N VAL A 203 -9.46 12.82 -2.25
CA VAL A 203 -8.05 13.15 -2.11
C VAL A 203 -7.86 14.63 -2.43
N SER A 204 -7.35 15.41 -1.48
CA SER A 204 -7.04 16.84 -1.67
C SER A 204 -5.83 17.02 -2.58
N LEU A 205 -5.69 18.20 -3.19
CA LEU A 205 -4.46 18.57 -3.89
C LEU A 205 -3.25 18.62 -2.93
N ASP A 206 -3.48 18.99 -1.68
CA ASP A 206 -2.43 19.10 -0.65
C ASP A 206 -1.76 17.76 -0.36
N GLU A 207 -2.39 16.64 -0.70
CA GLU A 207 -1.82 15.30 -0.60
C GLU A 207 -0.63 15.08 -1.53
N LEU A 208 -0.43 15.95 -2.55
CA LEU A 208 0.76 15.93 -3.39
C LEU A 208 2.05 16.03 -2.57
N LYS A 209 2.02 16.75 -1.45
CA LYS A 209 3.16 16.90 -0.54
C LYS A 209 3.64 15.55 0.01
N ASN A 210 2.73 14.57 0.12
CA ASN A 210 3.04 13.23 0.62
C ASN A 210 3.70 12.35 -0.44
N ILE A 211 3.62 12.73 -1.72
CA ILE A 211 4.35 12.10 -2.82
C ILE A 211 5.71 12.79 -2.99
N ASP A 212 5.67 14.11 -3.19
CA ASP A 212 6.83 14.93 -3.53
C ASP A 212 6.55 16.41 -3.14
N GLU A 213 7.25 16.87 -2.09
CA GLU A 213 7.17 18.25 -1.62
C GLU A 213 7.57 19.27 -2.69
N ALA A 214 8.61 19.00 -3.49
CA ALA A 214 9.06 19.92 -4.53
C ALA A 214 8.01 20.05 -5.66
N LEU A 215 7.34 18.95 -6.02
CA LEU A 215 6.20 18.99 -6.93
C LEU A 215 5.06 19.82 -6.35
N TYR A 216 4.71 19.62 -5.08
CA TYR A 216 3.66 20.37 -4.40
C TYR A 216 3.96 21.88 -4.38
N GLN A 217 5.19 22.27 -4.05
CA GLN A 217 5.62 23.67 -4.10
C GLN A 217 5.57 24.25 -5.52
N SER A 218 5.94 23.46 -6.53
CA SER A 218 5.84 23.87 -7.94
C SER A 218 4.40 24.13 -8.37
N VAL A 219 3.45 23.27 -7.96
CA VAL A 219 2.02 23.48 -8.22
C VAL A 219 1.50 24.73 -7.51
N ASN A 220 1.89 24.94 -6.25
CA ASN A 220 1.51 26.14 -5.50
C ASN A 220 2.07 27.43 -6.13
N TYR A 221 3.28 27.38 -6.66
CA TYR A 221 3.86 28.50 -7.40
C TYR A 221 3.05 28.81 -8.67
N ILE A 222 2.70 27.80 -9.47
CA ILE A 222 1.85 27.94 -10.67
C ILE A 222 0.50 28.56 -10.31
N LEU A 223 -0.13 28.10 -9.23
CA LEU A 223 -1.43 28.61 -8.78
C LEU A 223 -1.37 30.08 -8.36
N LYS A 224 -0.29 30.51 -7.71
CA LYS A 224 -0.08 31.91 -7.28
C LYS A 224 0.32 32.85 -8.40
N GLN A 225 0.92 32.34 -9.49
CA GLN A 225 1.40 33.17 -10.59
C GLN A 225 0.25 33.84 -11.36
N THR A 226 0.38 35.13 -11.66
CA THR A 226 -0.60 35.95 -12.38
C THR A 226 -0.07 36.54 -13.68
N GLU A 227 1.25 36.61 -13.86
CA GLU A 227 1.89 37.20 -15.04
C GLU A 227 1.87 36.21 -16.23
N GLU A 228 1.21 36.58 -17.33
CA GLU A 228 1.16 35.72 -18.53
C GLU A 228 2.53 35.50 -19.19
N SER A 229 3.42 36.49 -19.11
CA SER A 229 4.79 36.38 -19.62
C SER A 229 5.56 35.23 -18.95
N LYS A 230 5.29 34.97 -17.65
CA LYS A 230 5.90 33.87 -16.91
C LYS A 230 5.44 32.51 -17.41
N PHE A 231 4.13 32.34 -17.64
CA PHE A 231 3.59 31.09 -18.21
C PHE A 231 4.23 30.76 -19.56
N LYS A 232 4.34 31.76 -20.45
CA LYS A 232 5.01 31.60 -21.75
C LYS A 232 6.48 31.21 -21.60
N SER A 233 7.20 31.83 -20.66
CA SER A 233 8.62 31.53 -20.42
C SER A 233 8.86 30.15 -19.81
N MET A 234 7.90 29.64 -19.03
CA MET A 234 8.01 28.33 -18.36
C MET A 234 7.63 27.17 -19.29
N GLY A 235 6.86 27.42 -20.35
CA GLY A 235 6.51 26.41 -21.35
C GLY A 235 5.75 25.21 -20.79
N ILE A 236 4.98 25.39 -19.71
CA ILE A 236 4.26 24.28 -19.06
C ILE A 236 3.10 23.83 -19.95
N GLN A 237 2.97 22.52 -20.11
CA GLN A 237 1.91 21.88 -20.85
C GLN A 237 1.08 20.98 -19.93
N PHE A 238 -0.15 20.64 -20.35
CA PHE A 238 -0.99 19.64 -19.72
C PHE A 238 -0.44 18.24 -20.01
N SER A 239 0.77 17.96 -19.54
CA SER A 239 1.44 16.66 -19.62
C SER A 239 2.11 16.33 -18.29
N VAL A 240 2.42 15.05 -18.11
CA VAL A 240 3.32 14.54 -17.08
C VAL A 240 4.45 13.86 -17.78
N ASP A 241 5.65 14.38 -17.57
CA ASP A 241 6.89 13.79 -18.03
C ASP A 241 7.52 13.02 -16.86
N ASP A 242 7.86 11.75 -17.10
CA ASP A 242 8.41 10.86 -16.08
C ASP A 242 9.33 9.82 -16.72
N GLU A 243 10.01 9.07 -15.86
CA GLU A 243 10.92 8.01 -16.26
C GLU A 243 10.69 6.73 -15.48
N PHE A 244 11.01 5.61 -16.13
CA PHE A 244 10.94 4.29 -15.52
C PHE A 244 12.05 3.39 -16.06
N TYR A 245 12.30 2.29 -15.38
CA TYR A 245 13.38 1.38 -15.73
C TYR A 245 12.84 -0.02 -16.07
N ASP A 246 13.48 -0.69 -17.02
CA ASP A 246 13.23 -2.12 -17.22
C ASP A 246 14.02 -2.97 -16.21
N ILE A 247 13.79 -4.28 -16.25
CA ILE A 247 14.48 -5.24 -15.37
C ILE A 247 16.01 -5.24 -15.54
N ASN A 248 16.53 -4.78 -16.67
CA ASN A 248 17.98 -4.69 -16.94
C ASN A 248 18.55 -3.32 -16.54
N GLY A 249 17.74 -2.44 -15.94
CA GLY A 249 18.15 -1.08 -15.59
C GLY A 249 18.20 -0.12 -16.78
N LYS A 250 17.65 -0.49 -17.95
CA LYS A 250 17.54 0.45 -19.07
C LYS A 250 16.45 1.48 -18.75
N LYS A 251 16.81 2.76 -18.91
CA LYS A 251 15.93 3.90 -18.69
C LYS A 251 15.00 4.16 -19.89
N TYR A 252 13.75 4.48 -19.60
CA TYR A 252 12.71 4.85 -20.54
C TYR A 252 12.07 6.18 -20.12
N HIS A 253 11.68 6.99 -21.11
CA HIS A 253 11.00 8.26 -20.90
C HIS A 253 9.55 8.15 -21.38
N VAL A 254 8.63 8.75 -20.62
CA VAL A 254 7.23 8.88 -21.00
C VAL A 254 6.78 10.32 -20.87
N SER A 255 5.99 10.77 -21.85
CA SER A 255 5.25 12.03 -21.78
C SER A 255 3.77 11.72 -21.92
N ILE A 256 3.03 11.92 -20.83
CA ILE A 256 1.63 11.52 -20.71
C ILE A 256 0.76 12.78 -20.79
N PRO A 257 -0.04 12.95 -21.87
CA PRO A 257 -0.95 14.07 -21.99
C PRO A 257 -2.07 13.95 -20.95
N LEU A 258 -2.27 15.01 -20.17
CA LEU A 258 -3.42 15.16 -19.29
C LEU A 258 -4.62 15.71 -20.06
N LEU A 259 -4.39 16.67 -20.96
CA LEU A 259 -5.42 17.31 -21.76
C LEU A 259 -4.92 17.55 -23.18
N ARG A 260 -5.73 17.19 -24.17
CA ARG A 260 -5.49 17.45 -25.59
C ARG A 260 -6.60 18.33 -26.18
N ASN A 261 -6.22 19.18 -27.12
CA ASN A 261 -7.15 19.95 -27.96
C ASN A 261 -7.79 19.06 -29.04
N LYS A 262 -8.76 19.61 -29.78
CA LYS A 262 -9.49 18.89 -30.84
C LYS A 262 -8.60 18.40 -31.99
N ASP A 263 -7.50 19.09 -32.24
CA ASP A 263 -6.45 18.76 -33.22
C ASP A 263 -5.45 17.71 -32.68
N GLY A 264 -5.56 17.32 -31.41
CA GLY A 264 -4.69 16.35 -30.76
C GLY A 264 -3.45 16.95 -30.08
N SER A 265 -3.20 18.26 -30.20
CA SER A 265 -2.08 18.94 -29.55
C SER A 265 -2.26 18.98 -28.02
N VAL A 266 -1.16 18.93 -27.27
CA VAL A 266 -1.19 19.07 -25.80
C VAL A 266 -1.47 20.52 -25.46
N VAL A 267 -2.40 20.76 -24.54
CA VAL A 267 -2.81 22.11 -24.15
C VAL A 267 -1.71 22.80 -23.35
N GLU A 268 -1.42 24.07 -23.61
CA GLU A 268 -0.52 24.88 -22.79
C GLU A 268 -1.20 25.38 -21.50
N VAL A 269 -0.43 25.48 -20.42
CA VAL A 269 -0.90 26.07 -19.18
C VAL A 269 -0.84 27.59 -19.26
N THR A 270 -1.97 28.21 -18.99
CA THR A 270 -2.18 29.66 -18.97
C THR A 270 -2.73 30.09 -17.62
N ASN A 271 -2.72 31.39 -17.34
CA ASN A 271 -3.32 31.92 -16.12
C ASN A 271 -4.82 31.56 -15.99
N GLY A 272 -5.53 31.44 -17.11
CA GLY A 272 -6.96 31.08 -17.14
C GLY A 272 -7.26 29.60 -16.88
N ASN A 273 -6.33 28.68 -17.17
CA ASN A 273 -6.55 27.24 -17.03
C ASN A 273 -5.67 26.57 -15.96
N LYS A 274 -4.79 27.31 -15.26
CA LYS A 274 -3.88 26.80 -14.22
C LYS A 274 -4.55 25.98 -13.12
N MET A 275 -5.78 26.34 -12.72
CA MET A 275 -6.53 25.61 -11.71
C MET A 275 -6.97 24.22 -12.22
N GLN A 276 -7.34 24.14 -13.50
CA GLN A 276 -7.66 22.87 -14.14
C GLN A 276 -6.40 22.00 -14.26
N PHE A 277 -5.28 22.59 -14.68
CA PHE A 277 -3.98 21.90 -14.74
C PHE A 277 -3.62 21.29 -13.39
N ALA A 278 -3.63 22.10 -12.32
CA ALA A 278 -3.29 21.66 -10.97
C ALA A 278 -4.17 20.49 -10.49
N ARG A 279 -5.49 20.57 -10.73
CA ARG A 279 -6.43 19.49 -10.39
C ARG A 279 -6.19 18.22 -11.19
N MET A 280 -5.92 18.33 -12.50
CA MET A 280 -5.66 17.17 -13.35
C MET A 280 -4.33 16.50 -13.01
N LEU A 281 -3.29 17.29 -12.73
CA LEU A 281 -1.99 16.80 -12.30
C LEU A 281 -2.09 16.07 -10.95
N ALA A 282 -2.75 16.69 -9.97
CA ALA A 282 -3.00 16.08 -8.66
C ALA A 282 -3.81 14.79 -8.80
N SER A 283 -4.92 14.80 -9.54
CA SER A 283 -5.71 13.60 -9.79
C SER A 283 -4.94 12.52 -10.52
N PHE A 284 -3.99 12.88 -11.40
CA PHE A 284 -3.14 11.93 -12.08
C PHE A 284 -2.19 11.25 -11.10
N LYS A 285 -1.37 12.05 -10.39
CA LYS A 285 -0.32 11.57 -9.50
C LYS A 285 -0.86 10.82 -8.28
N LEU A 286 -1.96 11.29 -7.69
CA LEU A 286 -2.52 10.70 -6.47
C LEU A 286 -3.46 9.52 -6.71
N SER A 287 -3.96 9.32 -7.94
CA SER A 287 -5.00 8.32 -8.19
C SER A 287 -4.87 7.60 -9.53
N LYS A 288 -4.85 8.32 -10.66
CA LYS A 288 -4.93 7.68 -11.99
C LYS A 288 -3.76 6.74 -12.26
N GLN A 289 -2.54 7.14 -11.88
CA GLN A 289 -1.32 6.38 -12.18
C GLN A 289 -1.19 5.08 -11.38
N ASN A 290 -1.97 4.90 -10.30
CA ASN A 290 -1.91 3.69 -9.45
C ASN A 290 -3.25 2.93 -9.44
N LYS A 291 -4.15 3.26 -10.37
CA LYS A 291 -5.55 2.81 -10.32
C LYS A 291 -5.70 1.30 -10.45
N LEU A 292 -4.86 0.65 -11.26
CA LEU A 292 -4.99 -0.79 -11.53
C LEU A 292 -4.46 -1.59 -10.34
N GLU A 293 -3.29 -1.19 -9.84
CA GLU A 293 -2.59 -1.76 -8.70
C GLU A 293 -3.43 -1.63 -7.44
N MET A 294 -3.92 -0.41 -7.17
CA MET A 294 -4.79 -0.12 -6.03
C MET A 294 -6.09 -0.91 -6.11
N LYS A 295 -6.70 -1.03 -7.30
CA LYS A 295 -7.89 -1.86 -7.46
C LYS A 295 -7.59 -3.32 -7.13
N SER A 296 -6.58 -3.91 -7.77
CA SER A 296 -6.22 -5.31 -7.51
C SER A 296 -5.93 -5.56 -6.04
N PHE A 297 -5.18 -4.67 -5.41
CA PHE A 297 -4.84 -4.73 -3.99
C PHE A 297 -6.08 -4.65 -3.09
N VAL A 298 -6.94 -3.66 -3.28
CA VAL A 298 -8.16 -3.49 -2.48
C VAL A 298 -9.13 -4.66 -2.69
N ASP A 299 -9.24 -5.16 -3.93
CA ASP A 299 -10.04 -6.36 -4.24
C ASP A 299 -9.54 -7.57 -3.43
N GLY A 300 -8.21 -7.73 -3.34
CA GLY A 300 -7.58 -8.77 -2.52
C GLY A 300 -7.81 -8.60 -1.02
N LEU A 301 -7.62 -7.38 -0.50
CA LEU A 301 -7.92 -7.03 0.89
C LEU A 301 -9.36 -7.40 1.26
N PHE A 302 -10.31 -7.09 0.37
CA PHE A 302 -11.73 -7.35 0.60
C PHE A 302 -12.17 -8.80 0.39
N GLN A 303 -11.30 -9.67 -0.13
CA GLN A 303 -11.56 -11.11 -0.05
C GLN A 303 -11.44 -11.64 1.38
N VAL A 304 -10.62 -10.99 2.21
CA VAL A 304 -10.33 -11.43 3.58
C VAL A 304 -11.16 -10.62 4.58
N ILE A 305 -11.15 -9.28 4.47
CA ILE A 305 -11.86 -8.37 5.37
C ILE A 305 -13.10 -7.83 4.67
N ARG A 306 -14.29 -7.92 5.28
CA ARG A 306 -15.49 -7.37 4.64
C ARG A 306 -15.38 -5.84 4.55
N PRO A 307 -15.72 -5.20 3.41
CA PRO A 307 -15.53 -3.75 3.22
C PRO A 307 -16.13 -2.89 4.33
N HIS A 308 -17.32 -3.23 4.81
CA HIS A 308 -18.03 -2.48 5.85
C HIS A 308 -17.38 -2.58 7.25
N TRP A 309 -16.50 -3.54 7.49
CA TRP A 309 -15.75 -3.61 8.74
C TRP A 309 -14.70 -2.50 8.83
N LEU A 310 -14.08 -2.16 7.69
CA LEU A 310 -13.10 -1.08 7.64
C LEU A 310 -13.73 0.31 7.61
N LEU A 311 -15.02 0.42 7.25
CA LEU A 311 -15.77 1.69 7.32
C LEU A 311 -15.96 2.21 8.75
N LEU A 312 -15.62 1.41 9.77
CA LEU A 312 -15.58 1.85 11.16
C LEU A 312 -14.43 2.82 11.42
N PHE A 313 -13.41 2.85 10.56
CA PHE A 313 -12.18 3.59 10.80
C PHE A 313 -11.98 4.68 9.76
N ASN A 314 -11.48 5.83 10.21
CA ASN A 314 -10.93 6.83 9.30
C ASN A 314 -9.54 6.38 8.78
N PRO A 315 -8.91 7.08 7.82
CA PRO A 315 -7.61 6.70 7.29
C PRO A 315 -6.49 6.58 8.35
N ILE A 316 -6.44 7.48 9.33
CA ILE A 316 -5.42 7.46 10.39
C ILE A 316 -5.65 6.23 11.29
N GLU A 317 -6.89 6.01 11.71
CA GLU A 317 -7.25 4.85 12.54
C GLU A 317 -7.04 3.51 11.80
N LEU A 318 -7.23 3.50 10.47
CA LEU A 318 -6.91 2.33 9.65
C LEU A 318 -5.40 2.05 9.64
N GLN A 319 -4.56 3.09 9.63
CA GLN A 319 -3.11 2.93 9.80
C GLN A 319 -2.78 2.34 11.17
N THR A 320 -3.39 2.85 12.24
CA THR A 320 -3.22 2.31 13.60
C THR A 320 -3.65 0.85 13.70
N LEU A 321 -4.71 0.45 12.99
CA LEU A 321 -5.16 -0.95 12.96
C LEU A 321 -4.17 -1.88 12.23
N ILE A 322 -3.42 -1.36 11.24
CA ILE A 322 -2.44 -2.12 10.46
C ILE A 322 -1.12 -2.27 11.22
N SER A 323 -0.64 -1.19 11.82
CA SER A 323 0.74 -1.13 12.34
C SER A 323 0.83 -1.04 13.85
N GLY A 324 -0.29 -0.78 14.51
CA GLY A 324 -0.32 -0.42 15.93
C GLY A 324 -0.22 1.08 16.12
N ASP A 325 -0.21 1.48 17.37
CA ASP A 325 0.06 2.86 17.77
C ASP A 325 1.56 3.01 18.08
N ASP A 326 2.13 4.14 17.67
CA ASP A 326 3.51 4.51 17.97
C ASP A 326 3.60 5.31 19.28
N GLU A 327 2.47 5.66 19.91
CA GLU A 327 2.46 6.33 21.21
C GLU A 327 2.99 5.40 22.31
N ILE A 328 4.27 5.56 22.62
CA ILE A 328 4.91 4.99 23.79
C ILE A 328 4.59 5.88 24.98
N ASP A 329 3.87 5.36 25.98
CA ASP A 329 3.74 6.02 27.27
C ASP A 329 5.11 6.06 27.97
N ILE A 330 5.80 7.20 27.80
CA ILE A 330 7.14 7.42 28.37
C ILE A 330 7.09 7.30 29.89
N GLU A 331 6.00 7.70 30.52
CA GLU A 331 5.87 7.64 31.97
C GLU A 331 5.66 6.20 32.44
N ASP A 332 4.87 5.40 31.71
CA ASP A 332 4.77 3.97 31.97
C ASP A 332 6.10 3.24 31.74
N LEU A 333 6.80 3.57 30.66
CA LEU A 333 8.14 3.04 30.41
C LEU A 333 9.07 3.39 31.58
N ARG A 334 9.09 4.65 32.02
CA ARG A 334 9.90 5.12 33.16
C ARG A 334 9.60 4.34 34.44
N ARG A 335 8.32 4.13 34.76
CA ARG A 335 7.90 3.38 35.97
C ARG A 335 8.28 1.90 35.94
N ASN A 336 8.51 1.32 34.77
CA ASN A 336 8.75 -0.12 34.60
C ASN A 336 10.19 -0.46 34.15
N VAL A 337 11.11 0.51 34.15
CA VAL A 337 12.53 0.29 33.84
C VAL A 337 13.28 -0.22 35.07
N VAL A 338 14.11 -1.26 34.87
CA VAL A 338 15.08 -1.73 35.88
C VAL A 338 16.48 -1.29 35.46
N TYR A 339 17.12 -0.49 36.30
CA TYR A 339 18.46 0.01 36.06
C TYR A 339 19.52 -1.04 36.48
N GLY A 340 20.48 -1.30 35.59
CA GLY A 340 21.60 -2.21 35.81
C GLY A 340 22.94 -1.48 35.89
N GLY A 341 23.99 -2.14 36.41
CA GLY A 341 25.35 -1.58 36.41
C GLY A 341 25.61 -0.46 37.41
N GLY A 342 24.76 -0.33 38.45
CA GLY A 342 24.89 0.69 39.49
C GLY A 342 24.14 2.00 39.20
N TYR A 343 23.49 2.11 38.05
CA TYR A 343 22.60 3.23 37.73
C TYR A 343 21.30 3.17 38.52
N THR A 344 20.72 4.34 38.76
CA THR A 344 19.44 4.58 39.41
C THR A 344 18.69 5.69 38.68
N GLU A 345 17.40 5.84 38.95
CA GLU A 345 16.59 6.93 38.39
C GLU A 345 17.12 8.33 38.77
N GLU A 346 17.90 8.44 39.85
CA GLU A 346 18.43 9.71 40.31
C GLU A 346 19.66 10.19 39.55
N ASP A 347 20.33 9.31 38.78
CA ASP A 347 21.55 9.64 38.05
C ASP A 347 21.29 10.64 36.92
N GLN A 348 22.18 11.62 36.78
CA GLN A 348 22.04 12.68 35.76
C GLN A 348 21.91 12.10 34.35
N THR A 349 22.70 11.07 34.03
CA THR A 349 22.68 10.36 32.74
C THR A 349 21.33 9.70 32.41
N ILE A 350 20.48 9.44 33.42
CA ILE A 350 19.14 8.87 33.26
C ILE A 350 18.06 9.97 33.17
N LYS A 351 18.35 11.17 33.65
CA LYS A 351 17.45 12.33 33.64
C LYS A 351 17.59 13.18 32.38
N ASP A 352 18.79 13.24 31.80
CA ASP A 352 19.09 13.84 30.50
C ASP A 352 18.46 13.02 29.36
#